data_AF-A0A9E7KRR3-F1
#
_entry.id   AF-A0A9E7KRR3-F1
#
_cell.length_a   1.000
_cell.length_b   1.000
_cell.length_c   1.000
_cell.angle_alpha   90.00
_cell.angle_beta   90.00
_cell.angle_gamma   90.00
#
_symmetry.space_group_name_H-M   'P 1'
#
loop_
_entity.id
_entity.type
_entity.pdbx_description
1 polymer ?
#
loop_
_entity_poly.entity_id
_entity_poly.type
_entity_poly.pdbx_seq_one_letter_code
_entity_poly.pdbx_strand_id
1 'polypeptide(L)'
;MQLEAASSPPGVRADWDELRREARRIEGDLDVRLSSYAKLGVGYSDPKSPASDSHWKSMEMEIETLLARLTDVNEAMSRCAAAAVPTTSVAQKLTRHRDILHEFAQEFKRTRGNIMSMREHAELLTSVRNDINEYKTSSSSQAVPNLLRERAAIHGSITQVREIMLHLTSNDNCIKKNTSLMHIPD
;
A
#
# COMPACT_ATOMS: atom_id res chain seq x y z
N MET A 1 62.85 -18.41 30.08
CA MET A 1 62.16 -18.98 28.91
C MET A 1 61.58 -17.84 28.11
N GLN A 2 62.18 -17.54 26.96
CA GLN A 2 61.67 -16.54 26.02
C GLN A 2 60.44 -17.15 25.33
N LEU A 3 59.29 -16.49 25.44
CA LEU A 3 58.09 -16.83 24.70
C LEU A 3 58.27 -16.31 23.27
N GLU A 4 58.65 -17.23 22.38
CA GLU A 4 58.73 -16.97 20.95
C GLU A 4 57.32 -16.72 20.42
N ALA A 5 57.04 -15.47 20.03
CA ALA A 5 55.80 -15.09 19.40
C ALA A 5 55.76 -15.70 17.99
N ALA A 6 55.14 -16.88 17.87
CA ALA A 6 54.88 -17.53 16.59
C ALA A 6 54.06 -16.58 15.70
N SER A 7 54.73 -15.93 14.75
CA SER A 7 54.09 -15.12 13.72
C SER A 7 53.24 -16.05 12.86
N SER A 8 51.92 -15.82 12.82
CA SER A 8 51.04 -16.52 11.89
C SER A 8 51.55 -16.33 10.45
N PRO A 9 51.46 -17.37 9.59
CA PRO A 9 51.95 -17.29 8.22
C PRO A 9 51.35 -16.09 7.48
N PRO A 10 52.16 -15.34 6.70
CA PRO A 10 51.76 -14.06 6.10
C PRO A 10 50.55 -14.17 5.17
N GLY A 11 50.30 -15.35 4.58
CA GLY A 11 49.15 -15.58 3.68
C GLY A 11 47.79 -15.52 4.38
N VAL A 12 47.64 -16.12 5.57
CA VAL A 12 46.33 -16.18 6.27
C VAL A 12 45.89 -14.80 6.76
N ARG A 13 46.85 -13.94 7.13
CA ARG A 13 46.58 -12.56 7.55
C ARG A 13 46.17 -11.67 6.38
N ALA A 14 46.80 -11.83 5.22
CA ALA A 14 46.44 -11.10 4.00
C ALA A 14 45.02 -11.44 3.52
N ASP A 15 44.66 -12.73 3.51
CA ASP A 15 43.31 -13.21 3.19
C ASP A 15 42.26 -12.64 4.15
N TRP A 16 42.55 -12.64 5.46
CA TRP A 16 41.66 -12.06 6.47
C TRP A 16 41.43 -10.55 6.27
N ASP A 17 42.48 -9.80 5.95
CA ASP A 17 42.39 -8.36 5.74
C ASP A 17 41.65 -8.00 4.45
N GLU A 18 41.78 -8.84 3.41
CA GLU A 18 40.98 -8.77 2.19
C GLU A 18 39.50 -8.98 2.46
N LEU A 19 39.15 -10.06 3.15
CA LEU A 19 37.76 -10.37 3.50
C LEU A 19 37.11 -9.24 4.31
N ARG A 20 37.84 -8.60 5.23
CA ARG A 20 37.32 -7.45 5.99
C ARG A 20 37.12 -6.20 5.14
N ARG A 21 38.00 -5.94 4.16
CA ARG A 21 37.81 -4.83 3.21
C ARG A 21 36.55 -5.07 2.39
N GLU A 22 36.37 -6.29 1.93
CA GLU A 22 35.23 -6.68 1.12
C GLU A 22 33.92 -6.64 1.92
N ALA A 23 33.90 -7.14 3.16
CA ALA A 23 32.74 -7.02 4.05
C ALA A 23 32.32 -5.55 4.22
N ARG A 24 33.26 -4.65 4.54
CA ARG A 24 32.94 -3.21 4.69
C ARG A 24 32.44 -2.57 3.40
N ARG A 25 32.91 -3.02 2.24
CA ARG A 25 32.42 -2.56 0.94
C ARG A 25 30.96 -2.97 0.75
N ILE A 26 30.63 -4.24 1.02
CA ILE A 26 29.26 -4.77 0.93
C ILE A 26 28.34 -4.11 1.95
N GLU A 27 28.80 -3.90 3.19
CA GLU A 27 28.07 -3.19 4.24
C GLU A 27 27.70 -1.75 3.80
N GLY A 28 28.62 -1.04 3.15
CA GLY A 28 28.35 0.28 2.57
C GLY A 28 27.33 0.26 1.43
N ASP A 29 27.44 -0.72 0.53
CA ASP A 29 26.46 -0.91 -0.55
C ASP A 29 25.05 -1.23 0.02
N LEU A 30 24.99 -2.06 1.07
CA LEU A 30 23.74 -2.40 1.78
C LEU A 30 23.07 -1.17 2.39
N ASP A 31 23.83 -0.30 3.05
CA ASP A 31 23.30 0.94 3.66
C ASP A 31 22.64 1.85 2.61
N VAL A 32 23.32 2.07 1.48
CA VAL A 32 22.81 2.89 0.37
C VAL A 32 21.57 2.26 -0.26
N ARG A 33 21.58 0.94 -0.48
CA ARG A 33 20.47 0.20 -1.10
C ARG A 33 19.26 0.09 -0.18
N LEU A 34 19.44 -0.15 1.12
CA LEU A 34 18.35 -0.18 2.10
C LEU A 34 17.73 1.20 2.29
N SER A 35 18.55 2.25 2.38
CA SER A 35 18.07 3.64 2.36
C SER A 35 17.28 3.95 1.06
N SER A 36 17.80 3.44 -0.06
CA SER A 36 17.16 3.32 -1.38
C SER A 36 15.71 2.85 -1.30
N TYR A 37 15.62 1.61 -0.83
CA TYR A 37 14.44 0.79 -0.75
C TYR A 37 13.40 1.35 0.24
N ALA A 38 13.83 1.83 1.41
CA ALA A 38 12.95 2.42 2.41
C ALA A 38 12.21 3.69 1.89
N LYS A 39 12.91 4.54 1.12
CA LYS A 39 12.33 5.78 0.58
C LYS A 39 11.21 5.54 -0.41
N LEU A 40 11.37 4.51 -1.23
CA LEU A 40 10.36 4.15 -2.21
C LEU A 40 9.03 3.80 -1.50
N GLY A 41 9.06 3.34 -0.23
CA GLY A 41 7.86 2.99 0.56
C GLY A 41 7.02 4.20 0.96
N VAL A 42 7.67 5.35 1.16
CA VAL A 42 7.03 6.60 1.57
C VAL A 42 6.49 7.41 0.38
N GLY A 43 7.10 7.24 -0.80
CA GLY A 43 6.82 8.04 -2.00
C GLY A 43 5.82 7.44 -2.99
N TYR A 44 5.12 6.35 -2.65
CA TYR A 44 4.24 5.65 -3.58
C TYR A 44 3.05 6.53 -3.98
N SER A 45 3.20 7.19 -5.14
CA SER A 45 2.21 8.12 -5.69
C SER A 45 1.22 7.41 -6.61
N ASP A 46 1.53 6.19 -7.08
CA ASP A 46 0.64 5.42 -7.93
C ASP A 46 0.89 3.89 -7.79
N PRO A 47 0.05 3.17 -7.04
CA PRO A 47 0.10 1.71 -6.91
C PRO A 47 -0.08 0.97 -8.25
N LYS A 48 -0.55 1.65 -9.31
CA LYS A 48 -1.06 1.02 -10.53
C LYS A 48 -0.04 0.88 -11.66
N SER A 49 1.19 1.38 -11.49
CA SER A 49 2.23 1.24 -12.51
C SER A 49 2.99 -0.10 -12.36
N PRO A 50 2.87 -1.04 -13.32
CA PRO A 50 3.62 -2.30 -13.29
C PRO A 50 5.14 -2.08 -13.37
N ALA A 51 5.60 -0.94 -13.91
CA ALA A 51 7.00 -0.56 -13.97
C ALA A 51 7.56 -0.20 -12.58
N SER A 52 6.72 0.29 -11.67
CA SER A 52 7.14 0.54 -10.29
C SER A 52 7.34 -0.80 -9.58
N ASP A 53 6.37 -1.73 -9.68
CA ASP A 53 6.44 -3.05 -9.02
C ASP A 53 7.66 -3.89 -9.45
N SER A 54 8.08 -3.80 -10.71
CA SER A 54 9.29 -4.47 -11.19
C SER A 54 10.58 -3.84 -10.64
N HIS A 55 10.66 -2.52 -10.55
CA HIS A 55 11.81 -1.80 -9.97
C HIS A 55 12.02 -2.20 -8.50
N TRP A 56 10.92 -2.36 -7.76
CA TRP A 56 10.95 -2.81 -6.37
C TRP A 56 11.48 -4.21 -6.17
N LYS A 57 10.94 -5.16 -6.92
CA LYS A 57 11.40 -6.56 -6.92
C LYS A 57 12.89 -6.64 -7.31
N SER A 58 13.34 -5.80 -8.24
CA SER A 58 14.76 -5.70 -8.59
C SER A 58 15.62 -5.24 -7.40
N MET A 59 15.17 -4.23 -6.66
CA MET A 59 15.89 -3.74 -5.47
C MET A 59 15.92 -4.77 -4.34
N GLU A 60 14.80 -5.50 -4.12
CA GLU A 60 14.75 -6.62 -3.17
C GLU A 60 15.78 -7.69 -3.52
N MET A 61 15.81 -8.13 -4.78
CA MET A 61 16.78 -9.13 -5.25
C MET A 61 18.23 -8.66 -5.08
N GLU A 62 18.52 -7.38 -5.33
CA GLU A 62 19.86 -6.83 -5.15
C GLU A 62 20.28 -6.84 -3.67
N ILE A 63 19.39 -6.43 -2.76
CA ILE A 63 19.64 -6.48 -1.32
C ILE A 63 19.82 -7.93 -0.84
N GLU A 64 18.97 -8.86 -1.29
CA GLU A 64 19.09 -10.28 -0.98
C GLU A 64 20.44 -10.85 -1.46
N THR A 65 20.90 -10.44 -2.65
CA THR A 65 22.20 -10.83 -3.21
C THR A 65 23.36 -10.28 -2.38
N LEU A 66 23.29 -9.01 -1.96
CA LEU A 66 24.32 -8.40 -1.10
C LEU A 66 24.38 -9.06 0.29
N LEU A 67 23.23 -9.38 0.89
CA LEU A 67 23.15 -10.12 2.16
C LEU A 67 23.74 -11.53 2.05
N ALA A 68 23.43 -12.24 0.96
CA ALA A 68 24.01 -13.56 0.69
C ALA A 68 25.54 -13.47 0.56
N ARG A 69 26.04 -12.49 -0.19
CA ARG A 69 27.48 -12.28 -0.36
C ARG A 69 28.17 -11.89 0.95
N LEU A 70 27.56 -11.06 1.80
CA LEU A 70 28.10 -10.74 3.12
C LEU A 70 28.13 -11.97 4.04
N THR A 71 27.13 -12.84 3.92
CA THR A 71 27.10 -14.14 4.62
C THR A 71 28.28 -15.01 4.19
N ASP A 72 28.52 -15.14 2.87
CA ASP A 72 29.64 -15.92 2.33
C ASP A 72 31.01 -15.38 2.79
N VAL A 73 31.17 -14.06 2.81
CA VAL A 73 32.39 -13.39 3.28
C VAL A 73 32.58 -13.61 4.78
N ASN A 74 31.52 -13.53 5.59
CA ASN A 74 31.58 -13.83 7.02
C ASN A 74 31.91 -15.30 7.31
N GLU A 75 31.41 -16.22 6.49
CA GLU A 75 31.73 -17.64 6.59
C GLU A 75 33.19 -17.91 6.17
N ALA A 76 33.68 -17.25 5.11
CA ALA A 76 35.09 -17.30 4.71
C ALA A 76 36.00 -16.76 5.82
N MET A 77 35.64 -15.63 6.44
CA MET A 77 36.34 -15.11 7.62
C MET A 77 36.34 -16.17 8.73
N SER A 78 35.19 -16.76 9.05
CA SER A 78 35.07 -17.80 10.08
C SER A 78 36.05 -18.96 9.85
N ARG A 79 36.20 -19.42 8.60
CA ARG A 79 37.19 -20.45 8.21
C ARG A 79 38.64 -19.97 8.38
N CYS A 80 38.97 -18.75 7.94
CA CYS A 80 40.31 -18.17 8.14
C CYS A 80 40.67 -18.04 9.63
N ALA A 81 39.71 -17.62 10.47
CA ALA A 81 39.90 -17.52 11.92
C ALA A 81 40.12 -18.89 12.58
N ALA A 82 39.45 -19.95 12.09
CA ALA A 82 39.63 -21.30 12.58
C ALA A 82 40.97 -21.94 12.17
N ALA A 83 41.49 -21.57 10.99
CA ALA A 83 42.79 -22.04 10.49
C ALA A 83 43.99 -21.29 11.11
N ALA A 84 43.77 -20.10 11.67
CA ALA A 84 44.78 -19.32 12.36
C ALA A 84 44.84 -19.66 13.86
N VAL A 85 45.91 -19.23 14.54
CA VAL A 85 45.96 -19.26 16.01
C VAL A 85 44.82 -18.38 16.55
N PRO A 86 43.91 -18.91 17.38
CA PRO A 86 42.80 -18.12 17.91
C PRO A 86 43.34 -16.92 18.71
N THR A 87 42.91 -15.72 18.31
CA THR A 87 43.17 -14.50 19.08
C THR A 87 41.84 -13.84 19.45
N THR A 88 41.75 -13.29 20.65
CA THR A 88 40.54 -12.60 21.14
C THR A 88 40.12 -11.47 20.21
N SER A 89 41.07 -10.73 19.62
CA SER A 89 40.78 -9.64 18.69
C SER A 89 40.13 -10.11 17.38
N VAL A 90 40.58 -11.23 16.81
CA VAL A 90 39.98 -11.81 15.60
C VAL A 90 38.58 -12.32 15.90
N ALA A 91 38.40 -13.01 17.02
CA ALA A 91 37.08 -13.50 17.46
C ALA A 91 36.08 -12.36 17.66
N GLN A 92 36.47 -11.28 18.37
CA GLN A 92 35.62 -10.11 18.59
C GLN A 92 35.21 -9.42 17.29
N LYS A 93 36.15 -9.25 16.35
CA LYS A 93 35.86 -8.65 15.04
C LYS A 93 34.89 -9.52 14.23
N LEU A 94 35.06 -10.83 14.25
CA LEU A 94 34.13 -11.75 13.59
C LEU A 94 32.72 -11.66 14.17
N THR A 95 32.60 -11.62 15.51
CA THR A 95 31.31 -11.40 16.18
C THR A 95 30.67 -10.10 15.70
N ARG A 96 31.42 -9.00 15.65
CA ARG A 96 30.87 -7.72 15.16
C ARG A 96 30.37 -7.81 13.72
N HIS A 97 31.09 -8.46 12.80
CA HIS A 97 30.62 -8.63 11.42
C HIS A 97 29.34 -9.48 11.33
N ARG A 98 29.17 -10.47 12.22
CA ARG A 98 27.92 -11.25 12.33
C ARG A 98 26.77 -10.41 12.86
N ASP A 99 27.03 -9.56 13.85
CA ASP A 99 26.02 -8.65 14.40
C ASP A 99 25.57 -7.63 13.34
N ILE A 100 26.50 -7.06 12.57
CA ILE A 100 26.19 -6.13 11.46
C ILE A 100 25.31 -6.82 10.41
N LEU A 101 25.68 -8.04 9.99
CA LEU A 101 24.88 -8.81 9.05
C LEU A 101 23.46 -9.05 9.59
N HIS A 102 23.33 -9.38 10.88
CA HIS A 102 22.04 -9.58 11.52
C HIS A 102 21.20 -8.29 11.55
N GLU A 103 21.81 -7.16 11.90
CA GLU A 103 21.19 -5.83 11.89
C GLU A 103 20.62 -5.50 10.49
N PHE A 104 21.42 -5.67 9.43
CA PHE A 104 20.96 -5.43 8.05
C PHE A 104 19.84 -6.38 7.62
N ALA A 105 19.93 -7.68 7.94
CA ALA A 105 18.89 -8.64 7.61
C ALA A 105 17.57 -8.32 8.32
N GLN A 106 17.63 -7.93 9.59
CA GLN A 106 16.47 -7.52 10.36
C GLN A 106 15.86 -6.22 9.82
N GLU A 107 16.69 -5.24 9.49
CA GLU A 107 16.23 -3.99 8.88
C GLU A 107 15.55 -4.22 7.54
N PHE A 108 16.13 -5.05 6.68
CA PHE A 108 15.53 -5.40 5.40
C PHE A 108 14.16 -6.03 5.60
N LYS A 109 14.04 -7.03 6.49
CA LYS A 109 12.78 -7.69 6.80
C LYS A 109 11.73 -6.71 7.32
N ARG A 110 12.11 -5.83 8.25
CA ARG A 110 11.23 -4.79 8.80
C ARG A 110 10.74 -3.84 7.71
N THR A 111 11.66 -3.35 6.88
CA THR A 111 11.35 -2.39 5.80
C THR A 111 10.44 -3.02 4.76
N ARG A 112 10.72 -4.26 4.34
CA ARG A 112 9.88 -5.05 3.43
C ARG A 112 8.45 -5.21 3.98
N GLY A 113 8.32 -5.61 5.24
CA GLY A 113 7.01 -5.76 5.90
C GLY A 113 6.23 -4.45 5.95
N ASN A 114 6.89 -3.34 6.28
CA ASN A 114 6.25 -2.01 6.29
C ASN A 114 5.74 -1.62 4.91
N ILE A 115 6.55 -1.83 3.85
CA ILE A 115 6.15 -1.52 2.47
C ILE A 115 4.96 -2.37 2.05
N MET A 116 4.98 -3.69 2.33
CA MET A 116 3.85 -4.57 2.02
C MET A 116 2.56 -4.10 2.69
N SER A 117 2.62 -3.79 4.00
CA SER A 117 1.46 -3.29 4.74
C SER A 117 0.91 -1.98 4.17
N MET A 118 1.78 -1.04 3.78
CA MET A 118 1.36 0.20 3.14
C MET A 118 0.69 -0.03 1.78
N ARG A 119 1.17 -0.99 0.99
CA ARG A 119 0.58 -1.37 -0.30
C ARG A 119 -0.79 -1.99 -0.13
N GLU A 120 -0.92 -2.97 0.77
CA GLU A 120 -2.21 -3.58 1.10
C GLU A 120 -3.22 -2.51 1.52
N HIS A 121 -2.80 -1.57 2.37
CA HIS A 121 -3.64 -0.45 2.78
C HIS A 121 -4.05 0.45 1.59
N ALA A 122 -3.14 0.77 0.67
CA ALA A 122 -3.43 1.57 -0.52
C ALA A 122 -4.38 0.84 -1.50
N GLU A 123 -4.22 -0.46 -1.68
CA GLU A 123 -5.08 -1.31 -2.51
C GLU A 123 -6.49 -1.37 -1.93
N LEU A 124 -6.63 -1.55 -0.61
CA LEU A 124 -7.92 -1.53 0.08
C LEU A 124 -8.62 -0.17 -0.08
N LEU A 125 -7.91 0.95 0.14
CA LEU A 125 -8.48 2.30 -0.06
C LEU A 125 -8.90 2.54 -1.51
N THR A 126 -8.14 2.03 -2.47
CA THR A 126 -8.48 2.13 -3.90
C THR A 126 -9.72 1.31 -4.22
N SER A 127 -9.84 0.09 -3.70
CA SER A 127 -11.04 -0.76 -3.86
C SER A 127 -12.27 -0.06 -3.28
N VAL A 128 -12.21 0.39 -2.03
CA VAL A 128 -13.31 1.10 -1.37
C VAL A 128 -13.70 2.37 -2.14
N ARG A 129 -12.72 3.11 -2.68
CA ARG A 129 -13.01 4.28 -3.52
C ARG A 129 -13.72 3.90 -4.81
N ASN A 130 -13.34 2.80 -5.45
CA ASN A 130 -14.02 2.29 -6.64
C ASN A 130 -15.47 1.88 -6.32
N ASP A 131 -15.69 1.14 -5.24
CA ASP A 131 -17.03 0.71 -4.80
C ASP A 131 -17.94 1.90 -4.49
N ILE A 132 -17.41 2.92 -3.79
CA ILE A 132 -18.14 4.17 -3.52
C ILE A 132 -18.48 4.89 -4.83
N ASN A 133 -17.55 4.92 -5.78
CA ASN A 133 -17.78 5.57 -7.06
C ASN A 133 -18.82 4.80 -7.91
N GLU A 134 -18.78 3.48 -7.90
CA GLU A 134 -19.78 2.61 -8.53
C GLU A 134 -21.16 2.78 -7.90
N TYR A 135 -21.24 2.84 -6.57
CA TYR A 135 -22.49 3.12 -5.86
C TYR A 135 -23.04 4.51 -6.19
N LYS A 136 -22.17 5.54 -6.22
CA LYS A 136 -22.57 6.90 -6.57
C LYS A 136 -23.04 6.98 -8.00
N THR A 137 -22.33 6.38 -8.95
CA THR A 137 -22.70 6.40 -10.37
C THR A 137 -23.98 5.61 -10.62
N SER A 138 -24.18 4.45 -9.99
CA SER A 138 -25.43 3.68 -10.09
C SER A 138 -26.63 4.39 -9.44
N SER A 139 -26.46 4.98 -8.26
CA SER A 139 -27.55 5.67 -7.54
C SER A 139 -27.87 7.06 -8.10
N SER A 140 -26.87 7.78 -8.60
CA SER A 140 -27.02 9.17 -9.08
C SER A 140 -27.54 9.26 -10.52
N SER A 141 -27.28 8.27 -11.37
CA SER A 141 -27.45 8.47 -12.82
C SER A 141 -28.90 8.35 -13.31
N GLN A 142 -29.80 7.78 -12.53
CA GLN A 142 -31.20 7.58 -12.96
C GLN A 142 -32.21 7.72 -11.81
N ALA A 143 -31.92 7.26 -10.59
CA ALA A 143 -32.95 7.15 -9.56
C ALA A 143 -33.52 8.51 -9.11
N VAL A 144 -32.67 9.46 -8.69
CA VAL A 144 -33.15 10.77 -8.19
C VAL A 144 -33.84 11.60 -9.28
N PRO A 145 -33.27 11.75 -10.50
CA PRO A 145 -33.95 12.47 -11.58
C PRO A 145 -35.26 11.80 -12.03
N ASN A 146 -35.33 10.47 -12.05
CA ASN A 146 -36.56 9.73 -12.39
C ASN A 146 -37.63 9.95 -11.33
N LEU A 147 -37.29 9.87 -10.03
CA LEU A 147 -38.21 10.12 -8.93
C LEU A 147 -38.74 11.55 -8.91
N LEU A 148 -37.88 12.55 -9.20
CA LEU A 148 -38.31 13.95 -9.32
C LEU A 148 -39.24 14.17 -10.51
N ARG A 149 -38.96 13.53 -11.65
CA ARG A 149 -39.82 13.58 -12.84
C ARG A 149 -41.19 12.93 -12.56
N GLU A 150 -41.20 11.76 -11.92
CA GLU A 150 -42.43 11.06 -11.53
C GLU A 150 -43.25 11.91 -10.56
N ARG A 151 -42.60 12.52 -9.55
CA ARG A 151 -43.26 13.44 -8.62
C ARG A 151 -43.89 14.63 -9.34
N ALA A 152 -43.21 15.21 -10.33
CA ALA A 152 -43.76 16.31 -11.12
C ALA A 152 -44.97 15.86 -11.97
N ALA A 153 -44.90 14.68 -12.58
CA ALA A 153 -46.00 14.11 -13.34
C ALA A 153 -47.24 13.83 -12.47
N ILE A 154 -47.04 13.25 -11.28
CA ILE A 154 -48.11 13.03 -10.28
C ILE A 154 -48.74 14.36 -9.88
N HIS A 155 -47.94 15.39 -9.58
CA HIS A 155 -48.46 16.72 -9.24
C HIS A 155 -49.26 17.36 -10.39
N GLY A 156 -48.82 17.19 -11.64
CA GLY A 156 -49.57 17.63 -12.82
C GLY A 156 -50.93 16.94 -12.92
N SER A 157 -50.95 15.61 -12.76
CA SER A 157 -52.19 14.82 -12.74
C SER A 157 -53.14 15.25 -11.62
N ILE A 158 -52.64 15.47 -10.40
CA ILE A 158 -53.45 15.94 -9.27
C ILE A 158 -54.08 17.31 -9.57
N THR A 159 -53.34 18.21 -10.21
CA THR A 159 -53.85 19.54 -10.58
C THR A 159 -54.97 19.42 -11.60
N GLN A 160 -54.78 18.57 -12.63
CA GLN A 160 -55.81 18.33 -13.65
C GLN A 160 -57.07 17.69 -13.07
N VAL A 161 -56.92 16.72 -12.15
CA VAL A 161 -58.06 16.10 -11.44
C VAL A 161 -58.81 17.15 -10.61
N ARG A 162 -58.10 18.08 -9.94
CA ARG A 162 -58.75 19.16 -9.20
C ARG A 162 -59.54 20.10 -10.11
N GLU A 163 -59.03 20.42 -11.29
CA GLU A 163 -59.73 21.25 -12.27
C GLU A 163 -61.03 20.56 -12.75
N ILE A 164 -60.97 19.27 -13.10
CA ILE A 164 -62.15 18.48 -13.46
C ILE A 164 -63.17 18.46 -12.31
N MET A 165 -62.73 18.29 -11.07
CA MET A 165 -63.60 18.29 -9.89
C MET A 165 -64.29 19.65 -9.70
N LEU A 166 -63.58 20.76 -9.92
CA LEU A 166 -64.17 22.10 -9.89
C LEU A 166 -65.24 22.29 -10.98
N HIS A 167 -64.99 21.82 -12.20
CA HIS A 167 -65.98 21.87 -13.28
C HIS A 167 -67.24 21.06 -12.96
N LEU A 168 -67.09 19.83 -12.45
CA LEU A 168 -68.22 18.97 -12.09
C LEU A 168 -69.07 19.56 -10.96
N THR A 169 -68.43 20.07 -9.90
CA THR A 169 -69.15 20.71 -8.79
C THR A 169 -69.88 21.98 -9.22
N SER A 170 -69.30 22.77 -10.12
CA SER A 170 -69.97 23.94 -10.72
C SER A 170 -71.19 23.53 -11.54
N ASN A 171 -71.07 22.48 -12.37
CA ASN A 171 -72.18 21.96 -13.16
C ASN A 171 -73.31 21.43 -12.27
N ASP A 172 -73.00 20.65 -11.24
CA ASP A 172 -73.99 20.16 -10.27
C ASP A 172 -74.74 21.30 -9.58
N ASN A 173 -74.03 22.36 -9.18
CA ASN A 173 -74.65 23.54 -8.59
C ASN A 173 -75.57 24.26 -9.58
N CYS A 174 -75.19 24.35 -10.86
CA CYS A 174 -76.02 24.92 -11.92
C CYS A 174 -77.29 24.09 -12.14
N ILE A 175 -77.16 22.76 -12.21
CA ILE A 175 -78.30 21.84 -12.36
C ILE A 175 -79.25 21.98 -11.18
N LYS A 176 -78.75 21.96 -9.94
CA LYS A 176 -79.57 22.15 -8.72
C LYS A 176 -80.30 23.50 -8.71
N LYS A 177 -79.64 24.57 -9.18
CA LYS A 177 -80.26 25.89 -9.29
C LYS A 177 -81.37 25.91 -10.35
N ASN A 178 -81.15 25.26 -11.49
CA ASN A 178 -82.13 25.15 -12.57
C ASN A 178 -83.36 24.29 -12.16
N THR A 179 -83.14 23.15 -11.50
CA THR A 179 -84.25 22.31 -10.98
C THR A 179 -85.04 23.02 -9.89
N SER A 180 -84.38 23.79 -9.01
CA SER A 180 -85.05 24.61 -8.00
C SER A 180 -85.84 25.79 -8.61
N LEU A 181 -85.43 26.32 -9.76
CA LEU A 181 -86.15 27.36 -10.51
C LEU A 181 -87.37 26.80 -11.28
N MET A 182 -87.36 25.52 -11.67
CA MET A 182 -88.50 24.85 -12.30
C MET A 182 -89.59 24.41 -11.31
N HIS A 183 -89.32 24.44 -9.99
CA HIS A 183 -90.34 24.18 -8.98
C HIS A 183 -91.12 25.49 -8.71
N ILE A 184 -92.20 25.69 -9.46
CA ILE A 184 -93.18 26.76 -9.22
C ILE A 184 -94.03 26.30 -8.02
N PRO A 185 -94.10 27.06 -6.91
CA PRO A 185 -94.97 26.71 -5.80
C PRO A 185 -96.44 26.87 -6.22
N ASP A 186 -97.25 25.85 -5.93
CA ASP A 186 -98.72 25.92 -5.98
C ASP A 186 -99.28 26.84 -4.88
#